data_AF-A0A914FWJ4-F1
#
_entry.id   AF-A0A914FWJ4-F1
#
_cell.length_a   1.000
_cell.length_b   1.000
_cell.length_c   1.000
_cell.angle_alpha   90.00
_cell.angle_beta   90.00
_cell.angle_gamma   90.00
#
_symmetry.space_group_name_H-M   'P 1'
#
loop_
_entity.id
_entity.type
_entity.pdbx_description
1 polymer ?
#
loop_
_entity_poly.entity_id
_entity_poly.type
_entity_poly.pdbx_seq_one_letter_code
_entity_poly.pdbx_strand_id
1 'polypeptide(L)'
;MSLSVLSRVAPSKIIAPRLIAIRFASSAAAATGATPASRVGAKQLEVDSSIPGFFKYERDVSRDKRNPNPQKLGDTPMRFLLRRLGHAYEIYPLIILTGAWFIVFCYVIYYSFEKVEIWLDRSQQVAPWDWSRIKDNYWKKPTLIFDRSGRTHERLEIMEQLQNEMLEAAKKRGTR
;
A
#
# COMPACT_ATOMS: atom_id res chain seq x y z
N MET A 1 43.59 19.89 -68.43
CA MET A 1 44.05 20.83 -67.40
C MET A 1 42.89 21.71 -66.96
N SER A 2 42.93 22.15 -65.71
CA SER A 2 42.11 23.17 -65.04
C SER A 2 40.85 22.70 -64.29
N LEU A 3 40.98 22.78 -62.96
CA LEU A 3 40.01 22.62 -61.89
C LEU A 3 39.32 23.95 -61.57
N SER A 4 38.22 23.86 -60.80
CA SER A 4 37.58 24.92 -59.99
C SER A 4 36.77 25.97 -60.76
N VAL A 5 35.52 26.28 -60.39
CA VAL A 5 35.17 27.13 -59.24
C VAL A 5 33.88 26.66 -58.54
N LEU A 6 34.02 26.14 -57.31
CA LEU A 6 32.95 26.10 -56.31
C LEU A 6 33.18 27.31 -55.39
N SER A 7 32.34 28.35 -55.50
CA SER A 7 32.37 29.46 -54.57
C SER A 7 31.84 29.01 -53.20
N ARG A 8 32.73 28.89 -52.21
CA ARG A 8 32.35 28.74 -50.80
C ARG A 8 31.75 30.06 -50.33
N VAL A 9 30.44 30.10 -50.07
CA VAL A 9 29.81 31.20 -49.34
C VAL A 9 30.31 31.13 -47.89
N ALA A 10 31.23 32.03 -47.52
CA ALA A 10 31.72 32.15 -46.16
C ALA A 10 30.58 32.64 -45.25
N PRO A 11 30.33 31.99 -44.09
CA PRO A 11 29.35 32.50 -43.13
C PRO A 11 29.85 33.84 -42.60
N SER A 12 29.04 34.90 -42.72
CA SER A 12 29.39 36.22 -42.20
C SER A 12 29.59 36.13 -40.68
N LYS A 13 30.61 36.85 -40.17
CA LYS A 13 31.07 36.84 -38.77
C LYS A 13 29.98 37.20 -37.73
N ILE A 14 28.78 37.56 -38.18
CA ILE A 14 27.63 37.99 -37.38
C ILE A 14 26.65 36.84 -37.14
N ILE A 15 26.59 35.83 -38.03
CA ILE A 15 25.59 34.75 -37.96
C ILE A 15 25.95 33.72 -36.89
N ALA A 16 27.22 33.33 -36.82
CA ALA A 16 27.71 32.36 -35.83
C ALA A 16 27.48 32.82 -34.38
N PRO A 17 27.85 34.05 -33.95
CA PRO A 17 27.58 34.49 -32.58
C PRO A 17 26.08 34.64 -32.30
N ARG A 18 25.25 34.96 -33.30
CA ARG A 18 23.78 35.04 -33.15
C ARG A 18 23.15 33.67 -32.87
N LEU A 19 23.56 32.64 -33.62
CA LEU A 19 23.06 31.28 -33.41
C LEU A 19 23.51 30.71 -32.06
N ILE A 20 24.72 31.06 -31.62
CA ILE A 20 25.25 30.68 -30.31
C ILE A 20 24.48 31.42 -29.19
N ALA A 21 24.24 32.72 -29.33
CA ALA A 21 23.44 33.50 -28.36
C ALA A 21 22.00 32.99 -28.25
N ILE A 22 21.36 32.60 -29.36
CA ILE A 22 20.01 32.00 -29.35
C ILE A 22 20.01 30.65 -28.59
N ARG A 23 21.04 29.80 -28.81
CA ARG A 23 21.18 28.53 -28.06
C ARG A 23 21.38 28.75 -26.56
N PHE A 24 22.22 29.71 -26.15
CA PHE A 24 22.45 29.99 -24.74
C PHE A 24 21.28 30.71 -24.05
N ALA A 25 20.51 31.54 -24.76
CA ALA A 25 19.28 32.12 -24.24
C ALA A 25 18.19 31.06 -24.03
N SER A 26 18.11 30.05 -24.90
CA SER A 26 17.15 28.94 -24.75
C SER A 26 17.51 27.96 -23.61
N SER A 27 18.79 27.83 -23.24
CA SER A 27 19.21 26.98 -22.12
C SER A 27 19.17 27.70 -20.77
N ALA A 28 19.42 29.01 -20.72
CA ALA A 28 19.32 29.81 -19.49
C ALA A 28 17.88 29.88 -18.94
N ALA A 29 16.88 29.87 -19.83
CA ALA A 29 15.46 29.80 -19.46
C ALA A 29 15.05 28.43 -18.85
N ALA A 30 15.85 27.38 -19.04
CA ALA A 30 15.61 26.06 -18.44
C ALA A 30 16.38 25.84 -17.12
N ALA A 31 17.45 26.61 -16.88
CA ALA A 31 18.36 26.43 -15.74
C ALA A 31 18.02 27.31 -14.52
N THR A 32 17.31 28.42 -14.72
CA THR A 32 16.68 29.13 -13.60
C THR A 32 15.40 28.39 -13.28
N GLY A 33 15.29 27.82 -12.07
CA GLY A 33 14.08 27.20 -11.54
C GLY A 33 12.88 28.15 -11.37
N ALA A 34 12.81 29.21 -12.18
CA ALA A 34 11.56 29.85 -12.51
C ALA A 34 10.66 28.75 -13.09
N THR A 35 9.66 28.37 -12.29
CA THR A 35 8.45 27.67 -12.70
C THR A 35 8.24 27.85 -14.20
N PRO A 36 8.22 26.77 -15.01
CA PRO A 36 8.13 26.90 -16.46
C PRO A 36 6.92 27.77 -16.68
N ALA A 37 7.12 29.00 -17.17
CA ALA A 37 6.12 30.05 -17.18
C ALA A 37 4.80 29.39 -17.58
N SER A 38 3.98 29.08 -16.57
CA SER A 38 2.74 28.36 -16.75
C SER A 38 2.02 29.36 -17.59
N ARG A 39 1.89 29.07 -18.89
CA ARG A 39 1.44 30.01 -19.88
C ARG A 39 0.08 30.48 -19.39
N VAL A 40 0.06 31.61 -18.67
CA VAL A 40 -1.10 32.48 -18.54
C VAL A 40 -1.63 32.51 -19.94
N GLY A 41 -2.83 31.96 -20.14
CA GLY A 41 -3.31 31.59 -21.46
C GLY A 41 -2.97 32.72 -22.42
N ALA A 42 -2.36 32.41 -23.57
CA ALA A 42 -1.81 33.43 -24.48
C ALA A 42 -2.83 34.53 -24.87
N LYS A 43 -4.11 34.28 -24.56
CA LYS A 43 -5.19 35.24 -24.48
C LYS A 43 -5.94 35.04 -23.16
N GLN A 44 -6.04 36.08 -22.32
CA GLN A 44 -6.96 36.15 -21.19
C GLN A 44 -8.12 37.08 -21.60
N LEU A 45 -9.33 36.76 -21.18
CA LEU A 45 -10.47 37.66 -21.38
C LEU A 45 -10.28 38.88 -20.45
N GLU A 46 -10.28 40.07 -21.04
CA GLU A 46 -10.30 41.32 -20.29
C GLU A 46 -11.70 41.47 -19.68
N VAL A 47 -11.76 41.55 -18.36
CA VAL A 47 -13.02 41.81 -17.65
C VAL A 47 -13.13 43.30 -17.42
N ASP A 48 -14.33 43.82 -17.66
CA ASP A 48 -14.65 45.22 -17.41
C ASP A 48 -14.41 45.57 -15.93
N SER A 49 -13.62 46.60 -15.68
CA SER A 49 -13.19 47.02 -14.34
C SER A 49 -14.33 47.59 -13.50
N SER A 50 -15.49 47.83 -14.11
CA SER A 50 -16.72 48.30 -13.47
C SER A 50 -17.43 47.23 -12.62
N ILE A 51 -17.14 45.94 -12.87
CA ILE A 51 -17.80 44.82 -12.19
C ILE A 51 -16.88 44.27 -11.09
N PRO A 52 -17.27 44.30 -9.80
CA PRO A 52 -16.46 43.73 -8.74
C PRO A 52 -16.44 42.20 -8.87
N GLY A 53 -15.25 41.62 -9.12
CA GLY A 53 -15.06 40.18 -9.19
C GLY A 53 -13.61 39.78 -9.44
N PHE A 54 -13.23 38.59 -8.98
CA PHE A 54 -11.92 38.00 -9.29
C PHE A 54 -12.05 37.09 -10.51
N PHE A 55 -11.58 37.56 -11.67
CA PHE A 55 -11.60 36.77 -12.90
C PHE A 55 -10.18 36.48 -13.39
N LYS A 56 -9.62 35.37 -12.89
CA LYS A 56 -8.31 34.87 -13.30
C LYS A 56 -8.48 33.48 -13.90
N TYR A 57 -8.46 33.38 -15.23
CA TYR A 57 -8.52 32.08 -15.90
C TYR A 57 -7.11 31.51 -16.05
N GLU A 58 -6.74 30.60 -15.15
CA GLU A 58 -5.55 29.78 -15.29
C GLU A 58 -5.94 28.40 -15.85
N ARG A 59 -5.20 27.90 -16.84
CA ARG A 59 -5.41 26.54 -17.36
C ARG A 59 -4.93 25.55 -16.31
N ASP A 60 -5.77 24.58 -15.91
CA ASP A 60 -5.32 23.49 -15.04
C ASP A 60 -4.33 22.58 -15.79
N VAL A 61 -3.04 22.70 -15.44
CA VAL A 61 -1.93 21.99 -16.09
C VAL A 61 -1.73 20.57 -15.52
N SER A 62 -2.56 20.15 -14.57
CA SER A 62 -2.39 18.89 -13.83
C SER A 62 -2.40 17.61 -14.67
N ARG A 63 -2.84 17.68 -15.93
CA ARG A 63 -2.92 16.54 -16.86
C ARG A 63 -2.24 16.77 -18.21
N ASP A 64 -1.50 17.87 -18.38
CA ASP A 64 -0.81 18.16 -19.63
C ASP A 64 0.53 17.40 -19.70
N LYS A 65 0.61 16.39 -20.58
CA LYS A 65 1.83 15.60 -20.83
C LYS A 65 2.98 16.42 -21.41
N ARG A 66 2.71 17.65 -21.89
CA ARG A 66 3.70 18.56 -22.46
C ARG A 66 4.45 19.34 -21.40
N ASN A 67 3.99 19.34 -20.15
CA ASN A 67 4.64 20.01 -19.04
C ASN A 67 5.60 19.02 -18.33
N PRO A 68 6.88 19.37 -18.09
CA PRO A 68 7.83 18.48 -17.40
C PRO A 68 7.41 18.05 -15.98
N ASN A 69 6.49 18.77 -15.33
CA ASN A 69 5.94 18.41 -14.02
C ASN A 69 4.40 18.61 -13.97
N PRO A 70 3.59 17.62 -14.37
CA PRO A 70 2.14 17.67 -14.17
C PRO A 70 1.80 17.49 -12.67
N GLN A 71 1.77 18.58 -11.92
CA GLN A 71 1.54 18.56 -10.47
C GLN A 71 0.05 18.60 -10.12
N LYS A 72 -0.66 17.49 -10.36
CA LYS A 72 -1.54 16.89 -9.35
C LYS A 72 -1.39 15.37 -9.47
N LEU A 73 -0.50 14.80 -8.66
CA LEU A 73 -0.53 13.35 -8.43
C LEU A 73 -1.94 13.02 -7.97
N GLY A 74 -2.68 12.23 -8.75
CA GLY A 74 -4.03 11.80 -8.40
C GLY A 74 -4.06 11.22 -6.99
N ASP A 75 -5.24 11.24 -6.37
CA ASP A 75 -5.40 10.66 -5.05
C ASP A 75 -5.27 9.14 -5.16
N THR A 76 -4.06 8.64 -4.91
CA THR A 76 -3.85 7.22 -4.69
C THR A 76 -4.45 6.86 -3.33
N PRO A 77 -4.99 5.65 -3.15
CA PRO A 77 -5.54 5.22 -1.87
C PRO A 77 -4.56 5.45 -0.71
N MET A 78 -3.26 5.20 -0.94
CA MET A 78 -2.22 5.46 0.05
C MET A 78 -2.03 6.96 0.38
N ARG A 79 -2.11 7.85 -0.61
CA ARG A 79 -2.05 9.31 -0.38
C ARG A 79 -3.29 9.83 0.33
N PHE A 80 -4.46 9.30 -0.01
CA PHE A 80 -5.72 9.63 0.65
C PHE A 80 -5.68 9.21 2.13
N LEU A 81 -5.28 7.96 2.41
CA LEU A 81 -5.26 7.39 3.75
C LEU A 81 -4.18 7.99 4.67
N LEU A 82 -2.97 8.28 4.16
CA LEU A 82 -1.82 8.61 5.02
C LEU A 82 -1.33 10.06 4.90
N ARG A 83 -1.58 10.77 3.78
CA ARG A 83 -0.97 12.11 3.54
C ARG A 83 -1.81 13.27 4.06
N ARG A 84 -3.14 13.09 4.17
CA ARG A 84 -4.09 14.15 4.58
C ARG A 84 -4.75 13.89 5.94
N LEU A 85 -4.10 13.08 6.80
CA LEU A 85 -4.61 12.74 8.14
C LEU A 85 -5.00 13.96 8.99
N GLY A 86 -4.28 15.07 8.90
CA GLY A 86 -4.56 16.29 9.68
C GLY A 86 -5.62 17.25 9.11
N HIS A 87 -6.24 16.93 7.97
CA HIS A 87 -7.27 17.78 7.33
C HIS A 87 -8.55 17.03 6.95
N ALA A 88 -8.48 15.71 6.75
CA ALA A 88 -9.63 14.90 6.37
C ALA A 88 -10.19 14.15 7.59
N TYR A 89 -11.00 14.84 8.41
CA TYR A 89 -11.60 14.25 9.61
C TYR A 89 -12.55 13.07 9.32
N GLU A 90 -13.11 13.02 8.11
CA GLU A 90 -13.97 11.95 7.63
C GLU A 90 -13.27 10.58 7.55
N ILE A 91 -11.93 10.57 7.55
CA ILE A 91 -11.15 9.33 7.41
C ILE A 91 -10.90 8.63 8.75
N TYR A 92 -11.00 9.34 9.87
CA TYR A 92 -10.71 8.77 11.19
C TYR A 92 -11.62 7.59 11.55
N PRO A 93 -12.95 7.65 11.32
CA PRO A 93 -13.81 6.50 11.57
C PRO A 93 -13.41 5.26 10.77
N LEU A 94 -12.97 5.43 9.52
CA LEU A 94 -12.51 4.31 8.67
C LEU A 94 -11.21 3.71 9.19
N ILE A 95 -10.27 4.54 9.64
CA ILE A 95 -9.00 4.07 10.20
C ILE A 95 -9.23 3.34 11.53
N ILE A 96 -10.09 3.88 12.40
CA ILE A 96 -10.44 3.25 13.69
C ILE A 96 -11.13 1.90 13.43
N LEU A 97 -12.08 1.85 12.50
CA LEU A 97 -12.78 0.61 12.14
C LEU A 97 -11.80 -0.44 11.60
N THR A 98 -10.86 -0.03 10.74
CA THR A 98 -9.83 -0.92 10.20
C THR A 98 -8.90 -1.43 11.30
N GLY A 99 -8.48 -0.56 12.21
CA GLY A 99 -7.68 -0.94 13.38
C GLY A 99 -8.40 -1.91 14.30
N ALA A 100 -9.70 -1.67 14.58
CA ALA A 100 -10.52 -2.56 15.38
C ALA A 100 -10.66 -3.95 14.71
N TRP A 101 -10.90 -3.99 13.41
CA TRP A 101 -10.92 -5.25 12.65
C TRP A 101 -9.58 -5.99 12.69
N PHE A 102 -8.47 -5.27 12.58
CA PHE A 102 -7.14 -5.87 12.68
C PHE A 102 -6.88 -6.47 14.07
N ILE A 103 -7.32 -5.80 15.15
CA ILE A 103 -7.24 -6.34 16.51
C ILE A 103 -8.08 -7.62 16.64
N VAL A 104 -9.33 -7.61 16.16
CA VAL A 104 -10.20 -8.79 16.16
C VAL A 104 -9.58 -9.92 15.35
N PHE A 105 -8.98 -9.62 14.20
CA PHE A 105 -8.29 -10.60 13.36
C PHE A 105 -7.09 -11.23 14.10
N CYS A 106 -6.23 -10.43 14.73
CA CYS A 106 -5.13 -10.93 15.54
C CYS A 106 -5.63 -11.80 16.71
N TYR A 107 -6.71 -11.38 17.37
CA TYR A 107 -7.34 -12.16 18.43
C TYR A 107 -7.86 -13.51 17.93
N VAL A 108 -8.55 -13.54 16.79
CA VAL A 108 -9.06 -14.79 16.19
C VAL A 108 -7.92 -15.72 15.80
N ILE A 109 -6.82 -15.19 15.24
CA ILE A 109 -5.62 -15.98 14.94
C ILE A 109 -5.04 -16.59 16.22
N TYR A 110 -4.83 -15.75 17.24
CA TYR A 110 -4.30 -16.20 18.53
C TYR A 110 -5.18 -17.31 19.13
N TYR A 111 -6.49 -17.09 19.20
CA TYR A 111 -7.45 -18.06 19.72
C TYR A 111 -7.48 -19.35 18.89
N SER A 112 -7.32 -19.25 17.57
CA SER A 112 -7.27 -20.43 16.70
C SER A 112 -6.07 -21.30 17.04
N PHE A 113 -4.90 -20.72 17.32
CA PHE A 113 -3.69 -21.46 17.69
C PHE A 113 -3.78 -22.17 19.05
N GLU A 114 -4.72 -21.80 19.92
CA GLU A 114 -4.93 -22.53 21.17
C GLU A 114 -5.63 -23.88 20.98
N LYS A 115 -6.29 -24.09 19.83
CA LYS A 115 -6.99 -25.35 19.51
C LYS A 115 -6.01 -26.52 19.36
N VAL A 116 -6.41 -27.67 19.92
CA VAL A 116 -5.64 -28.92 19.92
C VAL A 116 -5.37 -29.48 18.51
N GLU A 117 -6.17 -29.08 17.53
CA GLU A 117 -6.09 -29.55 16.14
C GLU A 117 -4.90 -28.96 15.37
N ILE A 118 -4.36 -27.82 15.81
CA ILE A 118 -3.37 -27.10 15.00
C ILE A 118 -1.98 -27.68 15.21
N TRP A 119 -1.49 -28.35 14.16
CA TRP A 119 -0.15 -28.92 14.12
C TRP A 119 0.86 -27.95 13.51
N LEU A 120 1.33 -27.01 14.33
CA LEU A 120 2.33 -26.00 13.94
C LEU A 120 3.71 -26.62 13.66
N ASP A 121 4.16 -27.54 14.51
CA ASP A 121 5.49 -28.14 14.44
C ASP A 121 5.41 -29.64 14.07
N ARG A 122 5.67 -29.95 12.80
CA ARG A 122 5.69 -31.32 12.27
C ARG A 122 7.00 -32.09 12.51
N SER A 123 7.96 -31.51 13.23
CA SER A 123 9.18 -32.23 13.58
C SER A 123 8.94 -33.35 14.60
N GLN A 124 7.84 -33.26 15.36
CA GLN A 124 7.47 -34.26 16.36
C GLN A 124 6.73 -35.43 15.69
N GLN A 125 7.08 -36.66 16.07
CA GLN A 125 6.44 -37.88 15.53
C GLN A 125 4.99 -38.06 15.99
N VAL A 126 4.61 -37.37 17.07
CA VAL A 126 3.31 -37.52 17.71
C VAL A 126 2.45 -36.29 17.42
N ALA A 127 1.27 -36.54 16.87
CA ALA A 127 0.29 -35.50 16.55
C ALA A 127 -0.17 -34.75 17.82
N PRO A 128 -0.52 -33.46 17.72
CA PRO A 128 -0.89 -32.63 18.87
C PRO A 128 -2.20 -33.08 19.54
N TRP A 129 -3.10 -33.74 18.83
CA TRP A 129 -4.34 -34.35 19.36
C TRP A 129 -4.14 -35.78 19.88
N ASP A 130 -2.91 -36.29 19.90
CA ASP A 130 -2.68 -37.62 20.44
C ASP A 130 -3.00 -37.67 21.93
N TRP A 131 -3.75 -38.71 22.33
CA TRP A 131 -4.23 -38.90 23.70
C TRP A 131 -3.10 -38.88 24.72
N SER A 132 -1.95 -39.47 24.38
CA SER A 132 -0.76 -39.48 25.23
C SER A 132 -0.28 -38.08 25.65
N ARG A 133 -0.52 -37.08 24.80
CA ARG A 133 -0.11 -35.68 24.98
C ARG A 133 -1.20 -34.82 25.61
N ILE A 134 -2.46 -35.07 25.27
CA ILE A 134 -3.58 -34.20 25.66
C ILE A 134 -4.32 -34.65 26.92
N LYS A 135 -4.12 -35.89 27.39
CA LYS A 135 -4.88 -36.47 28.51
C LYS A 135 -4.98 -35.56 29.74
N ASP A 136 -3.95 -34.77 30.05
CA ASP A 136 -3.90 -33.97 31.28
C ASP A 136 -4.52 -32.57 31.11
N ASN A 137 -4.81 -32.15 29.87
CA ASN A 137 -5.19 -30.79 29.54
C ASN A 137 -6.30 -30.66 28.49
N TYR A 138 -6.88 -31.76 27.98
CA TYR A 138 -7.85 -31.70 26.87
C TYR A 138 -9.10 -30.87 27.22
N TRP A 139 -9.62 -30.98 28.44
CA TRP A 139 -10.79 -30.21 28.91
C TRP A 139 -10.48 -28.73 29.16
N LYS A 140 -9.21 -28.35 29.25
CA LYS A 140 -8.80 -26.94 29.45
C LYS A 140 -8.67 -26.19 28.12
N LYS A 141 -8.72 -26.90 26.99
CA LYS A 141 -8.48 -26.34 25.67
C LYS A 141 -9.77 -25.76 25.10
N PRO A 142 -9.71 -24.57 24.49
CA PRO A 142 -10.89 -23.92 23.93
C PRO A 142 -11.48 -24.76 22.79
N THR A 143 -12.77 -25.06 22.89
CA THR A 143 -13.54 -25.77 21.85
C THR A 143 -14.43 -24.80 21.08
N LEU A 144 -15.26 -24.04 21.81
CA LEU A 144 -16.15 -23.02 21.28
C LEU A 144 -15.66 -21.63 21.68
N ILE A 145 -15.87 -20.62 20.83
CA ILE A 145 -15.57 -19.21 21.17
C ILE A 145 -16.54 -18.71 22.26
N PHE A 146 -17.78 -19.20 22.22
CA PHE A 146 -18.82 -18.83 23.18
C PHE A 146 -19.39 -20.08 23.82
N ASP A 147 -18.88 -20.46 24.99
CA ASP A 147 -19.54 -21.42 25.86
C ASP A 147 -20.02 -20.72 27.13
N ARG A 148 -21.28 -20.26 27.10
CA ARG A 148 -21.91 -19.60 28.25
C ARG A 148 -22.20 -20.57 29.39
N SER A 149 -22.24 -21.87 29.10
CA SER A 149 -22.64 -22.92 30.03
C SER A 149 -21.47 -23.68 30.65
N GLY A 150 -20.27 -23.55 30.07
CA GLY A 150 -19.05 -24.25 30.50
C GLY A 150 -19.08 -25.76 30.29
N ARG A 151 -20.11 -26.30 29.65
CA ARG A 151 -20.32 -27.75 29.50
C ARG A 151 -19.30 -28.40 28.57
N THR A 152 -18.70 -27.65 27.64
CA THR A 152 -17.71 -28.24 26.72
C THR A 152 -16.34 -28.46 27.36
N HIS A 153 -16.12 -27.89 28.54
CA HIS A 153 -14.89 -28.01 29.33
C HIS A 153 -15.05 -28.97 30.52
N GLU A 154 -16.17 -29.68 30.60
CA GLU A 154 -16.41 -30.66 31.65
C GLU A 154 -15.53 -31.90 31.43
N ARG A 155 -14.93 -32.38 32.52
CA ARG A 155 -14.05 -33.54 32.48
C ARG A 155 -14.87 -34.83 32.47
N LEU A 156 -14.56 -35.72 31.53
CA LEU A 156 -15.28 -37.00 31.37
C LEU A 156 -14.36 -38.17 31.71
N GLU A 157 -14.33 -38.56 32.99
CA GLU A 157 -13.43 -39.60 33.51
C GLU A 157 -13.66 -40.98 32.85
N ILE A 158 -14.90 -41.30 32.51
CA ILE A 158 -15.24 -42.55 31.81
C ILE A 158 -14.58 -42.59 30.42
N MET A 159 -14.58 -41.46 29.73
CA MET A 159 -13.97 -41.32 28.40
C MET A 159 -12.44 -41.43 28.50
N GLU A 160 -11.86 -40.88 29.57
CA GLU A 160 -10.43 -40.99 29.85
C GLU A 160 -9.99 -42.44 30.07
N GLN A 161 -10.72 -43.19 30.89
CA GLN A 161 -10.44 -44.61 31.13
C GLN A 161 -10.49 -45.41 29.83
N LEU A 162 -11.56 -45.23 29.05
CA LEU A 162 -11.71 -45.90 27.76
C LEU A 162 -10.54 -45.58 26.80
N GLN A 163 -10.14 -44.32 26.69
CA GLN A 163 -9.02 -43.94 25.82
C GLN A 163 -7.68 -44.49 26.30
N ASN A 164 -7.47 -44.59 27.62
CA ASN A 164 -6.28 -45.24 28.17
C ASN A 164 -6.24 -46.73 27.81
N GLU A 165 -7.35 -47.45 27.98
CA GLU A 165 -7.45 -48.87 27.61
C GLU A 165 -7.25 -49.09 26.11
N MET A 166 -7.83 -48.23 25.27
CA MET A 166 -7.63 -48.29 23.82
C MET A 166 -6.17 -48.06 23.44
N LEU A 167 -5.48 -47.14 24.10
CA LEU A 167 -4.06 -46.86 23.86
C LEU A 167 -3.19 -48.04 24.31
N GLU A 168 -3.48 -48.64 25.46
CA GLU A 168 -2.81 -49.86 25.92
C GLU A 168 -3.04 -51.06 24.99
N ALA A 169 -4.28 -51.26 24.52
CA ALA A 169 -4.61 -52.30 23.57
C ALA A 169 -3.92 -52.08 22.20
N ALA A 170 -3.84 -50.83 21.73
CA ALA A 170 -3.14 -50.47 20.50
C ALA A 170 -1.63 -50.74 20.59
N LYS A 171 -1.02 -50.43 21.75
CA LYS A 171 0.38 -50.77 22.03
C LYS A 171 0.61 -52.28 22.04
N LYS A 172 -0.28 -53.05 22.67
CA LYS A 172 -0.23 -54.52 22.67
C LYS A 172 -0.36 -55.11 21.25
N ARG A 173 -1.11 -54.45 20.36
CA ARG A 173 -1.24 -54.82 18.94
C ARG A 173 -0.07 -54.36 18.06
N GLY A 174 0.80 -53.47 18.53
CA GLY A 174 1.88 -52.88 17.73
C GLY A 174 1.39 -51.92 16.64
N THR A 175 0.13 -51.49 16.69
CA THR A 175 -0.45 -50.54 15.72
C THR A 175 -0.09 -49.08 16.03
N ARG A 176 0.45 -48.80 17.23
CA ARG A 176 0.73 -47.46 17.72
C ARG A 176 1.79 -47.48 18.82
#